data_AF-A0A2H9N5U6-F1
#
_entry.id   AF-A0A2H9N5U6-F1
#
_cell.length_a   1.000
_cell.length_b   1.000
_cell.length_c   1.000
_cell.angle_alpha   90.00
_cell.angle_beta   90.00
_cell.angle_gamma   90.00
#
_symmetry.space_group_name_H-M   'P 1'
#
loop_
_entity.id
_entity.type
_entity.pdbx_description
1 polymer ?
#
loop_
_entity_poly.entity_id
_entity_poly.type
_entity_poly.pdbx_seq_one_letter_code
_entity_poly.pdbx_strand_id
1 'polypeptide(L)'
;VDDPAPLEEAEKAGKYSLGYDRDMASAAPTSVLTSRIWHWGIYYKQVLEAVHDGTWKPEEYWGQMSTGITELAPYGPMVPQDVRTLVDQRKLEILNGVYDPFNGPIYDQSGNLKVKQGEQLSDADKLTIQWFVKGVVGTIPKSGS
;
A
#
# COMPACT_ATOMS: atom_id res chain seq x y z
N VAL A 1 9.17 -3.77 -13.35
CA VAL A 1 9.53 -5.16 -12.97
C VAL A 1 9.92 -5.09 -11.52
N ASP A 2 9.20 -5.77 -10.64
CA ASP A 2 9.60 -5.89 -9.24
C ASP A 2 10.78 -6.83 -9.15
N ASP A 3 11.93 -6.24 -8.85
CA ASP A 3 13.18 -6.95 -8.69
C ASP A 3 13.26 -7.50 -7.25
N PRO A 4 13.49 -8.81 -7.06
CA PRO A 4 13.76 -9.36 -5.73
C PRO A 4 15.07 -8.87 -5.11
N ALA A 5 15.97 -8.23 -5.86
CA ALA A 5 17.31 -7.86 -5.39
C ALA A 5 17.32 -7.10 -4.04
N PRO A 6 16.44 -6.10 -3.77
CA PRO A 6 16.41 -5.46 -2.45
C PRO A 6 16.02 -6.40 -1.31
N LEU A 7 15.17 -7.40 -1.58
CA LEU A 7 14.73 -8.39 -0.59
C LEU A 7 15.85 -9.38 -0.28
N GLU A 8 16.58 -9.81 -1.32
CA GLU A 8 17.76 -10.67 -1.19
C GLU A 8 18.88 -9.98 -0.40
N GLU A 9 19.16 -8.71 -0.68
CA GLU A 9 20.16 -7.94 0.06
C GLU A 9 19.72 -7.71 1.52
N ALA A 10 18.42 -7.47 1.77
CA ALA A 10 17.90 -7.39 3.13
C ALA A 10 18.14 -8.71 3.90
N GLU A 11 17.88 -9.84 3.26
CA GLU A 11 18.14 -11.16 3.85
C GLU A 11 19.62 -11.39 4.14
N LYS A 12 20.51 -11.11 3.19
CA LYS A 12 21.98 -11.19 3.39
C LYS A 12 22.43 -10.30 4.56
N ALA A 13 21.80 -9.15 4.75
CA ALA A 13 22.08 -8.21 5.83
C ALA A 13 21.37 -8.56 7.17
N GLY A 14 20.59 -9.65 7.23
CA GLY A 14 19.80 -10.02 8.40
C GLY A 14 18.74 -8.98 8.77
N LYS A 15 18.19 -8.28 7.78
CA LYS A 15 17.14 -7.27 7.90
C LYS A 15 15.84 -7.80 7.33
N TYR A 16 14.73 -7.22 7.78
CA TYR A 16 13.40 -7.56 7.28
C TYR A 16 13.04 -6.71 6.06
N SER A 17 12.13 -7.25 5.24
CA SER A 17 11.66 -6.61 4.02
C SER A 17 10.16 -6.85 3.81
N LEU A 18 9.56 -6.09 2.89
CA LEU A 18 8.19 -6.28 2.43
C LEU A 18 8.22 -6.46 0.92
N GLY A 19 7.56 -7.50 0.41
CA GLY A 19 7.42 -7.70 -1.02
C GLY A 19 6.36 -6.78 -1.63
N TYR A 20 6.41 -6.63 -2.95
CA TYR A 20 5.56 -5.71 -3.70
C TYR A 20 5.03 -6.40 -4.97
N ASP A 21 3.80 -6.06 -5.35
CA ASP A 21 2.99 -6.56 -6.48
C ASP A 21 2.57 -8.03 -6.42
N ARG A 22 3.39 -8.93 -5.88
CA ARG A 22 3.10 -10.36 -5.76
C ARG A 22 3.65 -10.96 -4.46
N ASP A 23 3.32 -12.21 -4.17
CA ASP A 23 3.99 -12.94 -3.10
C ASP A 23 5.47 -13.12 -3.48
N MET A 24 6.36 -12.59 -2.64
CA MET A 24 7.81 -12.61 -2.84
C MET A 24 8.53 -13.38 -1.72
N ALA A 25 7.80 -14.12 -0.87
CA ALA A 25 8.40 -14.87 0.23
C ALA A 25 9.48 -15.85 -0.25
N SER A 26 9.33 -16.46 -1.44
CA SER A 26 10.33 -17.38 -1.99
C SER A 26 11.65 -16.72 -2.38
N ALA A 27 11.66 -15.40 -2.62
CA ALA A 27 12.87 -14.67 -3.01
C ALA A 27 13.79 -14.41 -1.80
N ALA A 28 13.22 -14.25 -0.61
CA ALA A 28 13.96 -14.05 0.63
C ALA A 28 13.18 -14.59 1.83
N PRO A 29 13.16 -15.93 2.03
CA PRO A 29 12.25 -16.65 2.93
C PRO A 29 12.35 -16.28 4.41
N THR A 30 13.47 -15.68 4.83
CA THR A 30 13.73 -15.31 6.23
C THR A 30 13.66 -13.80 6.47
N SER A 31 13.56 -12.99 5.41
CA SER A 31 13.45 -11.52 5.53
C SER A 31 12.07 -10.97 5.22
N VAL A 32 11.32 -11.58 4.28
CA VAL A 32 10.02 -11.06 3.83
C VAL A 32 8.95 -11.27 4.91
N LEU A 33 8.47 -10.18 5.50
CA LEU A 33 7.43 -10.22 6.53
C LEU A 33 6.04 -10.55 5.95
N THR A 34 5.75 -9.99 4.78
CA THR A 34 4.58 -10.24 3.91
C THR A 34 4.82 -9.48 2.60
N SER A 35 3.94 -9.64 1.61
CA SER A 35 3.91 -8.82 0.40
C SER A 35 2.58 -8.12 0.23
N ARG A 36 2.61 -6.91 -0.34
CA ARG A 36 1.40 -6.27 -0.88
C ARG A 36 1.17 -6.79 -2.30
N ILE A 37 0.08 -7.49 -2.54
CA ILE A 37 -0.26 -8.13 -3.83
C ILE A 37 -1.21 -7.23 -4.62
N TRP A 38 -1.09 -7.20 -5.96
CA TRP A 38 -2.15 -6.70 -6.85
C TRP A 38 -2.78 -7.82 -7.69
N HIS A 39 -4.10 -7.92 -7.64
CA HIS A 39 -4.92 -8.81 -8.45
C HIS A 39 -5.55 -8.07 -9.64
N TRP A 40 -4.71 -7.50 -10.51
CA TRP A 40 -5.16 -6.71 -11.67
C TRP A 40 -6.12 -7.46 -12.61
N GLY A 41 -6.08 -8.79 -12.61
CA GLY A 41 -7.03 -9.63 -13.37
C GLY A 41 -8.50 -9.34 -13.03
N ILE A 42 -8.81 -8.92 -11.80
CA ILE A 42 -10.17 -8.50 -11.39
C ILE A 42 -10.62 -7.29 -12.23
N TYR A 43 -9.78 -6.26 -12.30
CA TYR A 43 -10.09 -5.06 -13.07
C TYR A 43 -10.04 -5.31 -14.59
N TYR A 44 -9.05 -6.05 -15.08
CA TYR A 44 -8.96 -6.37 -16.51
C TYR A 44 -10.19 -7.12 -17.00
N LYS A 45 -10.72 -8.07 -16.22
CA LYS A 45 -11.95 -8.75 -16.55
C LYS A 45 -13.12 -7.77 -16.68
N GLN A 46 -13.30 -6.88 -15.70
CA GLN A 46 -14.36 -5.86 -15.72
C GLN A 46 -14.27 -4.96 -16.97
N VAL A 47 -13.07 -4.49 -17.31
CA VAL A 47 -12.84 -3.65 -18.49
C VAL A 47 -13.14 -4.40 -19.78
N LEU A 48 -12.66 -5.65 -19.90
CA LEU A 48 -12.88 -6.47 -21.09
C LEU A 48 -14.37 -6.77 -21.31
N GLU A 49 -15.11 -7.06 -20.24
CA GLU A 49 -16.57 -7.25 -20.27
C GLU A 49 -17.27 -5.96 -20.71
N ALA A 50 -16.92 -4.80 -20.14
CA ALA A 50 -17.51 -3.52 -20.52
C ALA A 50 -17.23 -3.14 -21.99
N VAL A 51 -16.03 -3.45 -22.50
CA VAL A 51 -15.67 -3.23 -23.91
C VAL A 51 -16.48 -4.17 -24.80
N HIS A 52 -16.58 -5.45 -24.44
CA HIS A 52 -17.35 -6.44 -25.18
C HIS A 52 -18.84 -6.04 -25.29
N ASP A 53 -19.41 -5.56 -24.19
CA ASP A 53 -20.81 -5.12 -24.11
C ASP A 53 -21.05 -3.72 -24.72
N GLY A 54 -20.00 -3.04 -25.19
CA GLY A 54 -20.09 -1.68 -25.72
C GLY A 54 -20.47 -0.62 -24.68
N THR A 55 -20.31 -0.92 -23.39
CA THR A 55 -20.66 -0.04 -22.26
C THR A 55 -19.45 0.69 -21.68
N TRP A 56 -18.24 0.35 -22.12
CA TRP A 56 -17.00 0.96 -21.64
C TRP A 56 -16.98 2.48 -21.83
N LYS A 57 -16.49 3.18 -20.80
CA LYS A 57 -16.25 4.62 -20.81
C LYS A 57 -14.91 4.92 -20.13
N PRO A 58 -14.22 6.01 -20.52
CA PRO A 58 -13.05 6.48 -19.79
C PRO A 58 -13.41 6.82 -18.34
N GLU A 59 -12.65 6.30 -17.39
CA GLU A 59 -12.78 6.59 -15.97
C GLU A 59 -11.43 6.58 -15.27
N GLU A 60 -11.35 7.26 -14.13
CA GLU A 60 -10.23 7.12 -13.20
C GLU A 60 -10.51 5.95 -12.27
N TYR A 61 -9.60 4.98 -12.22
CA TYR A 61 -9.76 3.79 -11.41
C TYR A 61 -8.80 3.80 -10.22
N TRP A 62 -9.37 3.72 -9.01
CA TRP A 62 -8.63 3.52 -7.77
C TRP A 62 -9.11 2.25 -7.06
N GLY A 63 -8.31 1.20 -7.16
CA GLY A 63 -8.59 -0.09 -6.54
C GLY A 63 -8.51 -0.07 -5.01
N GLN A 64 -9.53 -0.61 -4.34
CA GLN A 64 -9.59 -0.73 -2.88
C GLN A 64 -9.36 -2.19 -2.42
N MET A 65 -8.88 -2.39 -1.20
CA MET A 65 -8.73 -3.73 -0.63
C MET A 65 -10.06 -4.49 -0.54
N SER A 66 -11.18 -3.76 -0.39
CA SER A 66 -12.55 -4.30 -0.33
C SER A 66 -13.00 -4.97 -1.64
N THR A 67 -12.44 -4.58 -2.79
CA THR A 67 -12.75 -5.19 -4.09
C THR A 67 -11.90 -6.45 -4.36
N GLY A 68 -10.97 -6.78 -3.47
CA GLY A 68 -10.02 -7.87 -3.65
C GLY A 68 -8.87 -7.56 -4.62
N ILE A 69 -8.81 -6.35 -5.19
CA ILE A 69 -7.73 -6.00 -6.13
C ILE A 69 -6.37 -5.85 -5.46
N THR A 70 -6.33 -5.60 -4.15
CA THR A 70 -5.10 -5.59 -3.36
C THR A 70 -5.29 -6.40 -2.10
N GLU A 71 -4.26 -7.10 -1.67
CA GLU A 71 -4.26 -7.90 -0.45
C GLU A 71 -2.85 -8.01 0.15
N LEU A 72 -2.78 -8.64 1.34
CA LEU A 72 -1.52 -9.04 1.95
C LEU A 72 -1.30 -10.54 1.72
N ALA A 73 -0.10 -10.90 1.28
CA ALA A 73 0.37 -12.28 1.21
C ALA A 73 0.45 -12.92 2.61
N PRO A 74 0.58 -14.25 2.71
CA PRO A 74 0.86 -14.90 3.98
C PRO A 74 2.07 -14.28 4.70
N TYR A 75 1.98 -14.16 6.02
CA TYR A 75 3.08 -13.63 6.82
C TYR A 75 4.24 -14.63 6.87
N GLY A 76 5.46 -14.14 6.66
CA GLY A 76 6.69 -14.92 6.77
C GLY A 76 6.88 -15.53 8.16
N PRO A 77 7.69 -16.60 8.31
CA PRO A 77 7.78 -17.38 9.55
C PRO A 77 8.34 -16.60 10.75
N MET A 78 9.08 -15.52 10.50
CA MET A 78 9.67 -14.64 11.51
C MET A 78 8.66 -13.70 12.19
N VAL A 79 7.46 -13.51 11.63
CA VAL A 79 6.46 -12.58 12.19
C VAL A 79 5.80 -13.18 13.43
N PRO A 80 5.92 -12.56 14.62
CA PRO A 80 5.26 -13.03 15.84
C PRO A 80 3.73 -12.98 15.76
N GLN A 81 3.04 -13.84 16.51
CA GLN A 81 1.57 -13.96 16.43
C GLN A 81 0.82 -12.70 16.86
N ASP A 82 1.33 -11.97 17.86
CA ASP A 82 0.78 -10.69 18.30
C ASP A 82 0.87 -9.63 17.18
N VAL A 83 1.99 -9.60 16.44
CA VAL A 83 2.14 -8.71 15.27
C VAL A 83 1.18 -9.09 14.15
N ARG A 84 1.01 -10.38 13.84
CA ARG A 84 0.02 -10.84 12.84
C ARG A 84 -1.38 -10.38 13.22
N THR A 85 -1.75 -10.59 14.49
CA THR A 85 -3.05 -10.21 15.02
C THR A 85 -3.28 -8.70 14.91
N LEU A 86 -2.26 -7.89 15.24
CA LEU A 86 -2.33 -6.43 15.11
C LEU A 86 -2.55 -6.00 13.65
N VAL A 87 -1.81 -6.59 12.69
CA VAL A 87 -1.95 -6.25 11.27
C VAL A 87 -3.31 -6.72 10.73
N ASP A 88 -3.77 -7.91 11.09
CA ASP A 88 -5.08 -8.43 10.70
C ASP A 88 -6.21 -7.57 11.25
N GLN A 89 -6.12 -7.12 12.51
CA GLN A 89 -7.08 -6.17 13.07
C GLN A 89 -7.08 -4.85 12.30
N ARG A 90 -5.90 -4.27 12.01
CA ARG A 90 -5.81 -3.02 11.24
C ARG A 90 -6.34 -3.18 9.81
N LYS A 91 -6.11 -4.34 9.18
CA LYS A 91 -6.70 -4.69 7.88
C LYS A 91 -8.23 -4.67 7.94
N LEU A 92 -8.83 -5.26 8.97
CA LEU A 92 -10.28 -5.23 9.17
C LEU A 92 -10.80 -3.81 9.43
N GLU A 93 -10.08 -3.00 10.21
CA GLU A 93 -10.43 -1.60 10.44
C GLU A 93 -10.43 -0.78 9.13
N ILE A 94 -9.46 -1.02 8.24
CA ILE A 94 -9.42 -0.41 6.90
C ILE A 94 -10.61 -0.88 6.05
N LEU A 95 -10.86 -2.19 5.99
CA LEU A 95 -11.95 -2.78 5.20
C LEU A 95 -13.33 -2.28 5.65
N ASN A 96 -13.52 -2.06 6.94
CA ASN A 96 -14.76 -1.58 7.52
C ASN A 96 -14.86 -0.04 7.56
N GLY A 97 -13.88 0.69 7.02
CA GLY A 97 -13.85 2.16 7.01
C GLY A 97 -13.66 2.80 8.40
N VAL A 98 -13.27 2.01 9.41
CA VAL A 98 -12.97 2.49 10.77
C VAL A 98 -11.62 3.22 10.80
N TYR A 99 -10.68 2.80 9.95
CA TYR A 99 -9.35 3.39 9.87
C TYR A 99 -8.99 3.78 8.43
N ASP A 100 -8.51 5.02 8.25
CA ASP A 100 -7.84 5.47 7.04
C ASP A 100 -6.47 6.07 7.43
N PRO A 101 -5.36 5.68 6.77
CA PRO A 101 -4.02 6.22 7.04
C PRO A 101 -3.89 7.75 6.91
N PHE A 102 -4.82 8.38 6.19
CA PHE A 102 -4.88 9.81 5.89
C PHE A 102 -5.97 10.55 6.69
N ASN A 103 -6.49 9.94 7.77
CA ASN A 103 -7.30 10.65 8.77
C ASN A 103 -6.43 11.53 9.67
N GLY A 104 -6.86 12.77 9.89
CA GLY A 104 -6.14 13.71 10.74
C GLY A 104 -6.27 13.43 12.25
N PRO A 105 -5.40 14.04 13.06
CA PRO A 105 -4.50 15.12 12.68
C PRO A 105 -3.20 14.61 12.03
N ILE A 106 -2.85 15.19 10.88
CA ILE A 106 -1.58 14.90 10.18
C ILE A 106 -0.76 16.18 10.05
N TYR A 107 0.50 16.11 10.46
CA TYR A 107 1.47 17.19 10.36
C TYR A 107 2.55 16.83 9.35
N ASP A 108 3.03 17.83 8.61
CA ASP A 108 4.21 17.67 7.76
C ASP A 108 5.53 17.65 8.58
N GLN A 109 6.63 17.37 7.89
CA GLN A 109 7.98 17.35 8.47
C GLN A 109 8.43 18.68 9.08
N SER A 110 7.82 19.81 8.69
CA SER A 110 8.08 21.15 9.22
C SER A 110 7.16 21.50 10.40
N GLY A 111 6.25 20.60 10.78
CA GLY A 111 5.30 20.79 11.87
C GLY A 111 4.02 21.54 11.48
N ASN A 112 3.78 21.79 10.19
CA ASN A 112 2.53 22.41 9.74
C ASN A 112 1.42 21.37 9.70
N LEU A 113 0.23 21.73 10.19
CA LEU A 113 -0.95 20.89 10.11
C LEU A 113 -1.42 20.78 8.64
N LYS A 114 -1.58 19.56 8.14
CA LYS A 114 -2.04 19.23 6.77
C LYS A 114 -3.46 18.70 6.72
N VAL A 115 -3.83 17.86 7.69
CA VAL A 115 -5.18 17.30 7.83
C VAL A 115 -5.63 17.54 9.25
N LYS A 116 -6.76 18.20 9.47
CA LYS A 116 -7.24 18.48 10.84
C LYS A 116 -7.82 17.21 11.48
N GLN A 117 -7.91 17.22 12.80
CA GLN A 117 -8.57 16.13 13.52
C GLN A 117 -10.02 15.97 13.05
N GLY A 118 -10.40 14.73 12.72
CA GLY A 118 -11.73 14.40 12.21
C GLY A 118 -11.94 14.69 10.72
N GLU A 119 -10.95 15.29 10.03
CA GLU A 119 -10.94 15.40 8.57
C GLU A 119 -10.15 14.21 7.97
N GLN A 120 -10.50 13.83 6.75
CA GLN A 120 -9.82 12.84 5.93
C GLN A 120 -9.32 13.52 4.66
N LEU A 121 -8.12 13.16 4.20
CA LEU A 121 -7.62 13.65 2.92
C LEU A 121 -8.50 13.11 1.77
N SER A 122 -8.92 13.95 0.83
CA SER A 122 -9.68 13.50 -0.34
C SER A 122 -8.80 12.68 -1.28
N ASP A 123 -9.39 11.82 -2.12
CA ASP A 123 -8.61 11.03 -3.08
C ASP A 123 -7.84 11.93 -4.07
N ALA A 124 -8.44 13.03 -4.54
CA ALA A 124 -7.75 14.01 -5.38
C ALA A 124 -6.53 14.64 -4.68
N ASP A 125 -6.65 14.95 -3.38
CA ASP A 125 -5.54 15.48 -2.59
C ASP A 125 -4.48 14.42 -2.32
N LYS A 126 -4.86 13.15 -2.10
CA LYS A 126 -3.93 12.02 -1.95
C LYS A 126 -3.04 11.86 -3.19
N LEU A 127 -3.61 12.00 -4.38
CA LEU A 127 -2.88 11.89 -5.65
C LEU A 127 -1.88 13.03 -5.88
N THR A 128 -2.00 14.13 -5.13
CA THR A 128 -1.18 15.33 -5.30
C THR A 128 -0.31 15.64 -4.08
N ILE A 129 -0.14 14.68 -3.16
CA ILE A 129 0.73 14.84 -1.98
C ILE A 129 2.16 15.17 -2.43
N GLN A 130 2.61 16.37 -2.07
CA GLN A 130 3.97 16.88 -2.30
C GLN A 130 4.59 17.35 -0.98
N TRP A 131 4.39 16.57 0.08
CA TRP A 131 4.97 16.82 1.41
C TRP A 131 5.15 15.49 2.15
N PHE A 132 6.10 15.45 3.08
CA PHE A 132 6.30 14.30 3.96
C PHE A 132 5.70 14.55 5.34
N VAL A 133 5.18 13.50 5.98
CA VAL A 133 4.69 13.55 7.36
C VAL A 133 5.82 13.77 8.36
N LYS A 134 5.48 14.28 9.55
CA LYS A 134 6.41 14.41 10.68
C LYS A 134 7.14 13.09 10.95
N GLY A 135 8.47 13.17 11.09
CA GLY A 135 9.35 12.02 11.37
C GLY A 135 10.03 11.43 10.15
N VAL A 136 9.56 11.74 8.93
CA VAL A 136 10.27 11.39 7.71
C VAL A 136 11.47 12.33 7.54
N VAL A 137 12.64 11.74 7.28
CA VAL A 137 13.86 12.47 6.92
C VAL A 137 14.12 12.27 5.44
N GLY A 138 14.00 13.35 4.67
CA GLY A 138 14.20 13.32 3.23
C GLY A 138 13.69 14.60 2.58
N THR A 139 14.08 14.83 1.34
CA THR A 139 13.59 15.98 0.56
C THR A 139 12.92 15.48 -0.70
N ILE A 140 11.84 16.16 -1.08
CA ILE A 140 11.18 15.89 -2.35
C ILE A 140 12.08 16.47 -3.45
N PRO A 141 12.48 15.68 -4.45
CA PRO A 141 13.27 16.18 -5.57
C PRO A 141 12.53 17.34 -6.27
N LYS A 142 13.24 18.41 -6.58
CA LYS A 142 12.70 19.51 -7.38
C LYS A 142 12.66 19.05 -8.83
N SER A 143 11.53 18.50 -9.27
CA SER A 143 11.26 17.91 -10.60
C SER A 143 12.00 16.60 -10.91
N GLY A 144 11.27 15.69 -11.57
CA GLY A 144 11.58 14.28 -11.74
C GLY A 144 12.84 13.99 -12.55
N SER A 145 13.45 12.86 -12.22
CA SER A 145 14.36 12.13 -13.11
C SER A 145 13.55 11.40 -14.16
#